data_AF-A0A3L7TM97-F1
#
_entry.id   AF-A0A3L7TM97-F1
#
_cell.length_a   1.000
_cell.length_b   1.000
_cell.length_c   1.000
_cell.angle_alpha   90.00
_cell.angle_beta   90.00
_cell.angle_gamma   90.00
#
_symmetry.space_group_name_H-M   'P 1'
#
loop_
_entity.id
_entity.type
_entity.pdbx_description
1 polymer ?
#
loop_
_entity_poly.entity_id
_entity_poly.type
_entity_poly.pdbx_seq_one_letter_code
_entity_poly.pdbx_strand_id
1 'polypeptide(L)'
;GSATVDAAACKGESKVRIRLDYTEAYRDCNDNLINDSDDFCSGLSLDCNGNRNPDECDIASGASLDIDSDAMPDECQQDCNNDNRPDAFQILVGEEPDCNSNGLPDECDLYAAGVSDDCNGNGVPDECDIASDATLDCDVDALIDSCALSTGVVPDCNSNGVPDSCDISSGYSEDCDGDARPDSCNIAGEWVSSPQQAPFVWGQPLVYTVTDADQFEPAVTLEVSYYAASYAAGGYPMRVFLDEIEYTSFYDYYWGGCTSNTRQFSIDASTWNQRAVDGTVVIRVQASQWNGCGSGTYCQLRVRRASEDCNSNAIPDLCDISSGFDHDCNNNGDLDSCDIVAGAEDDNKNGYPDPCELDRGDVNLDGNVDAADLSVVLSYWGAVGFPIGDLNHDGFINAVDIAILLDHWGERF
;
A
#
# COMPACT_ATOMS: atom_id res chain seq x y z
N GLY A 1 67.41 38.59 -32.96
CA GLY A 1 68.85 38.90 -32.78
C GLY A 1 69.01 40.39 -32.55
N SER A 2 69.82 40.81 -31.57
CA SER A 2 70.03 42.23 -31.30
C SER A 2 70.89 42.87 -32.39
N ALA A 3 70.44 43.98 -32.96
CA ALA A 3 71.23 44.78 -33.89
C ALA A 3 71.87 45.96 -33.13
N THR A 4 73.19 45.97 -33.01
CA THR A 4 73.96 47.15 -32.59
C THR A 4 74.43 47.92 -33.82
N VAL A 5 74.13 49.21 -33.88
CA VAL A 5 74.59 50.12 -34.94
C VAL A 5 75.68 51.02 -34.37
N ASP A 6 76.88 50.96 -34.94
CA ASP A 6 77.97 51.86 -34.58
C ASP A 6 77.75 53.23 -35.24
N ALA A 7 77.47 54.25 -34.43
CA ALA A 7 77.06 55.57 -34.88
C ALA A 7 78.24 56.48 -35.31
N ALA A 8 79.48 56.00 -35.31
CA ALA A 8 80.66 56.85 -35.51
C ALA A 8 80.95 57.27 -36.98
N ALA A 9 80.20 56.79 -37.98
CA ALA A 9 80.57 56.98 -39.39
C ALA A 9 79.72 57.98 -40.23
N CYS A 10 78.65 58.60 -39.70
CA CYS A 10 77.76 59.44 -40.53
C CYS A 10 77.58 60.86 -39.97
N LYS A 11 78.06 61.89 -40.68
CA LYS A 11 77.65 63.28 -40.48
C LYS A 11 76.32 63.53 -41.22
N GLY A 12 75.20 63.28 -40.55
CA GLY A 12 73.83 63.51 -41.04
C GLY A 12 72.81 62.61 -40.32
N GLU A 13 71.51 62.94 -40.40
CA GLU A 13 70.43 62.13 -39.81
C GLU A 13 70.42 60.70 -40.42
N SER A 14 70.77 59.71 -39.61
CA SER A 14 70.65 58.29 -39.98
C SER A 14 69.22 57.83 -39.72
N LYS A 15 68.47 57.49 -40.79
CA LYS A 15 67.16 56.83 -40.67
C LYS A 15 67.34 55.32 -40.76
N VAL A 16 67.07 54.62 -39.67
CA VAL A 16 67.00 53.15 -39.67
C VAL A 16 65.56 52.74 -39.99
N ARG A 17 65.37 51.86 -40.98
CA ARG A 17 64.09 51.20 -41.23
C ARG A 17 64.20 49.77 -40.70
N ILE A 18 63.64 49.53 -39.52
CA ILE A 18 63.53 48.18 -38.97
C ILE A 18 62.28 47.58 -39.60
N ARG A 19 62.43 46.49 -40.37
CA ARG A 19 61.32 45.59 -40.68
C ARG A 19 61.34 44.52 -39.61
N LEU A 20 60.32 44.53 -38.75
CA LEU A 20 60.04 43.41 -37.87
C LEU A 20 59.14 42.49 -38.68
N ASP A 21 59.71 41.41 -39.23
CA ASP A 21 58.90 40.31 -39.75
C ASP A 21 58.40 39.54 -38.52
N TYR A 22 57.21 39.92 -38.02
CA TYR A 22 56.49 39.18 -36.99
C TYR A 22 55.80 38.01 -37.70
N THR A 23 56.33 36.80 -37.52
CA THR A 23 55.74 35.55 -38.01
C THR A 23 55.15 34.77 -36.85
N GLU A 24 54.20 35.39 -36.15
CA GLU A 24 53.06 34.68 -35.58
C GLU A 24 51.85 35.53 -35.99
N ALA A 25 50.94 34.91 -36.72
CA ALA A 25 49.82 35.57 -37.37
C ALA A 25 49.00 36.32 -36.31
N TYR A 26 48.81 37.62 -36.51
CA TYR A 26 47.70 38.35 -35.89
C TYR A 26 46.43 37.78 -36.51
N ARG A 27 45.96 36.68 -35.93
CA ARG A 27 44.73 36.00 -36.29
C ARG A 27 43.70 36.57 -35.31
N ASP A 28 42.74 37.29 -35.86
CA ASP A 28 41.68 38.06 -35.22
C ASP A 28 40.49 37.83 -36.15
N CYS A 29 39.79 36.72 -35.92
CA CYS A 29 38.80 36.20 -36.85
C CYS A 29 37.40 36.81 -36.65
N ASN A 30 37.15 37.42 -35.48
CA ASN A 30 35.93 38.17 -35.15
C ASN A 30 36.08 39.69 -35.40
N ASP A 31 37.25 40.15 -35.88
CA ASP A 31 37.60 41.54 -36.20
C ASP A 31 37.41 42.50 -35.01
N ASN A 32 37.55 42.02 -33.77
CA ASN A 32 37.31 42.81 -32.56
C ASN A 32 38.55 43.61 -32.08
N LEU A 33 39.67 43.48 -32.80
CA LEU A 33 40.98 44.09 -32.51
C LEU A 33 41.74 43.47 -31.33
N ILE A 34 41.36 42.27 -30.92
CA ILE A 34 42.05 41.39 -29.99
C ILE A 34 42.44 40.14 -30.80
N ASN A 35 43.63 39.59 -30.58
CA ASN A 35 43.98 38.36 -31.29
C ASN A 35 43.27 37.16 -30.65
N ASP A 36 43.01 36.12 -31.44
CA ASP A 36 42.28 34.92 -31.04
C ASP A 36 42.82 34.30 -29.72
N SER A 37 44.15 34.34 -29.52
CA SER A 37 44.79 33.81 -28.30
C SER A 37 44.54 34.68 -27.05
N ASP A 38 44.43 36.00 -27.23
CA ASP A 38 44.12 36.95 -26.17
C ASP A 38 42.61 36.98 -25.88
N ASP A 39 41.74 36.70 -26.87
CA ASP A 39 40.29 36.55 -26.68
C ASP A 39 39.94 35.36 -25.78
N PHE A 40 40.58 34.21 -26.04
CA PHE A 40 40.45 33.03 -25.16
C PHE A 40 40.98 33.31 -23.74
N CYS A 41 42.17 33.93 -23.60
CA CYS A 41 42.76 34.21 -22.29
C CYS A 41 42.04 35.30 -21.49
N SER A 42 41.31 36.19 -22.16
CA SER A 42 40.50 37.23 -21.52
C SER A 42 39.07 36.76 -21.19
N GLY A 43 38.67 35.57 -21.66
CA GLY A 43 37.33 35.02 -21.49
C GLY A 43 36.26 35.75 -22.32
N LEU A 44 36.67 36.44 -23.38
CA LEU A 44 35.78 37.16 -24.28
C LEU A 44 35.22 36.26 -25.39
N SER A 45 35.94 35.19 -25.73
CA SER A 45 35.48 34.13 -26.64
C SER A 45 35.71 32.75 -26.04
N LEU A 46 34.81 31.81 -26.34
CA LEU A 46 34.88 30.40 -25.93
C LEU A 46 35.62 29.56 -27.00
N ASP A 47 36.19 28.43 -26.59
CA ASP A 47 36.85 27.43 -27.45
C ASP A 47 36.55 26.06 -26.84
N CYS A 48 35.42 25.47 -27.23
CA CYS A 48 34.93 24.26 -26.58
C CYS A 48 35.67 22.99 -27.06
N ASN A 49 36.09 22.96 -28.32
CA ASN A 49 36.77 21.81 -28.93
C ASN A 49 38.30 21.82 -28.65
N GLY A 50 38.81 22.90 -28.06
CA GLY A 50 40.18 23.04 -27.58
C GLY A 50 41.22 23.16 -28.70
N ASN A 51 40.79 23.56 -29.90
CA ASN A 51 41.65 23.63 -31.09
C ASN A 51 42.44 24.96 -31.17
N ARG A 52 42.17 25.90 -30.26
CA ARG A 52 42.73 27.27 -30.17
C ARG A 52 42.24 28.24 -31.25
N ASN A 53 41.07 27.99 -31.80
CA ASN A 53 40.28 28.90 -32.62
C ASN A 53 38.99 29.20 -31.84
N PRO A 54 38.59 30.47 -31.69
CA PRO A 54 37.33 30.80 -31.04
C PRO A 54 36.12 30.14 -31.71
N ASP A 55 35.13 29.74 -30.91
CA ASP A 55 33.90 29.06 -31.36
C ASP A 55 33.19 29.83 -32.49
N GLU A 56 33.06 31.16 -32.33
CA GLU A 56 32.47 32.05 -33.35
C GLU A 56 33.20 32.01 -34.69
N CYS A 57 34.48 31.70 -34.68
CA CYS A 57 35.32 31.58 -35.87
C CYS A 57 35.30 30.18 -36.46
N ASP A 58 35.16 29.16 -35.62
CA ASP A 58 34.90 27.79 -36.06
C ASP A 58 33.54 27.69 -36.77
N ILE A 59 32.49 28.32 -36.23
CA ILE A 59 31.17 28.44 -36.88
C ILE A 59 31.30 29.20 -38.21
N ALA A 60 31.92 30.39 -38.20
CA ALA A 60 32.04 31.23 -39.41
C ALA A 60 32.85 30.57 -40.54
N SER A 61 33.82 29.71 -40.19
CA SER A 61 34.63 28.96 -41.16
C SER A 61 34.00 27.64 -41.59
N GLY A 62 32.91 27.21 -40.93
CA GLY A 62 32.28 25.90 -41.10
C GLY A 62 33.12 24.74 -40.56
N ALA A 63 34.06 25.02 -39.65
CA ALA A 63 34.82 24.01 -38.94
C ALA A 63 33.97 23.33 -37.85
N SER A 64 33.04 24.07 -37.25
CA SER A 64 32.00 23.54 -36.36
C SER A 64 30.60 23.86 -36.89
N LEU A 65 29.64 23.00 -36.58
CA LEU A 65 28.24 23.17 -36.94
C LEU A 65 27.52 23.99 -35.86
N ASP A 66 26.47 24.72 -36.25
CA ASP A 66 25.59 25.52 -35.38
C ASP A 66 24.19 25.47 -36.03
N ILE A 67 23.44 24.41 -35.73
CA ILE A 67 22.19 24.08 -36.43
C ILE A 67 21.04 25.01 -36.02
N ASP A 68 21.05 25.50 -34.79
CA ASP A 68 20.01 26.35 -34.20
C ASP A 68 20.36 27.85 -34.22
N SER A 69 21.58 28.20 -34.62
CA SER A 69 22.08 29.55 -34.80
C SER A 69 22.09 30.37 -33.51
N ASP A 70 22.39 29.72 -32.38
CA ASP A 70 22.47 30.36 -31.06
C ASP A 70 23.89 30.89 -30.71
N ALA A 71 24.83 30.73 -31.66
CA ALA A 71 26.25 31.07 -31.56
C ALA A 71 27.08 30.14 -30.65
N MET A 72 26.51 29.03 -30.21
CA MET A 72 27.19 27.94 -29.52
C MET A 72 27.33 26.75 -30.47
N PRO A 73 28.55 26.31 -30.81
CA PRO A 73 28.71 25.19 -31.74
C PRO A 73 28.05 23.91 -31.22
N ASP A 74 27.43 23.12 -32.11
CA ASP A 74 26.67 21.90 -31.78
C ASP A 74 27.47 20.93 -30.89
N GLU A 75 28.77 20.78 -31.17
CA GLU A 75 29.71 19.93 -30.42
C GLU A 75 29.98 20.40 -28.99
N CYS A 76 29.62 21.63 -28.66
CA CYS A 76 29.68 22.20 -27.32
C CYS A 76 28.35 22.04 -26.57
N GLN A 77 27.25 21.83 -27.29
CA GLN A 77 25.92 21.72 -26.73
C GLN A 77 25.69 20.31 -26.17
N GLN A 78 24.68 20.19 -25.32
CA GLN A 78 24.30 18.90 -24.77
C GLN A 78 23.63 18.06 -25.86
N ASP A 79 24.10 16.82 -26.03
CA ASP A 79 23.60 15.82 -26.97
C ASP A 79 23.64 14.47 -26.24
N CYS A 80 22.55 14.14 -25.59
CA CYS A 80 22.46 12.96 -24.72
C CYS A 80 22.40 11.64 -25.52
N ASN A 81 21.73 11.63 -26.68
CA ASN A 81 21.59 10.43 -27.51
C ASN A 81 22.75 10.25 -28.51
N ASN A 82 23.66 11.22 -28.58
CA ASN A 82 24.87 11.27 -29.41
C ASN A 82 24.57 11.16 -30.91
N ASP A 83 23.47 11.76 -31.37
CA ASP A 83 23.09 11.77 -32.78
C ASP A 83 23.66 12.98 -33.56
N ASN A 84 24.48 13.79 -32.90
CA ASN A 84 25.06 15.04 -33.38
C ASN A 84 24.03 16.16 -33.58
N ARG A 85 22.91 16.13 -32.86
CA ARG A 85 21.96 17.24 -32.77
C ARG A 85 21.82 17.67 -31.31
N PRO A 86 21.95 18.96 -31.01
CA PRO A 86 21.74 19.43 -29.65
C PRO A 86 20.32 19.14 -29.12
N ASP A 87 20.23 18.72 -27.87
CA ASP A 87 19.00 18.44 -27.14
C ASP A 87 18.02 19.62 -27.24
N ALA A 88 18.52 20.83 -26.96
CA ALA A 88 17.74 22.07 -27.00
C ALA A 88 17.13 22.36 -28.39
N PHE A 89 17.87 22.04 -29.45
CA PHE A 89 17.38 22.17 -30.82
C PHE A 89 16.26 21.14 -31.08
N GLN A 90 16.46 19.88 -30.72
CA GLN A 90 15.50 18.79 -30.94
C GLN A 90 14.15 19.06 -30.24
N ILE A 91 14.19 19.59 -29.01
CA ILE A 91 13.01 20.04 -28.26
C ILE A 91 12.34 21.22 -28.98
N LEU A 92 13.11 22.23 -29.39
CA LEU A 92 12.58 23.44 -30.04
C LEU A 92 11.84 23.13 -31.35
N VAL A 93 12.36 22.19 -32.14
CA VAL A 93 11.74 21.78 -33.41
C VAL A 93 10.64 20.72 -33.23
N GLY A 94 10.43 20.22 -32.01
CA GLY A 94 9.45 19.19 -31.67
C GLY A 94 9.78 17.82 -32.27
N GLU A 95 11.07 17.54 -32.47
CA GLU A 95 11.55 16.20 -32.84
C GLU A 95 11.58 15.28 -31.63
N GLU A 96 11.93 15.83 -30.46
CA GLU A 96 11.89 15.14 -29.18
C GLU A 96 10.94 15.85 -28.19
N PRO A 97 10.15 15.11 -27.39
CA PRO A 97 9.31 15.70 -26.34
C PRO A 97 10.14 16.12 -25.11
N ASP A 98 9.71 17.19 -24.44
CA ASP A 98 10.18 17.63 -23.11
C ASP A 98 8.92 17.96 -22.29
N CYS A 99 8.31 16.91 -21.74
CA CYS A 99 6.99 16.98 -21.14
C CYS A 99 6.99 17.73 -19.80
N ASN A 100 8.07 17.63 -19.02
CA ASN A 100 8.24 18.30 -17.73
C ASN A 100 8.92 19.69 -17.86
N SER A 101 9.31 20.08 -19.08
CA SER A 101 9.91 21.38 -19.43
C SER A 101 11.20 21.68 -18.67
N ASN A 102 12.02 20.65 -18.38
CA ASN A 102 13.26 20.79 -17.65
C ASN A 102 14.48 21.06 -18.56
N GLY A 103 14.28 21.06 -19.89
CA GLY A 103 15.31 21.30 -20.89
C GLY A 103 16.09 20.04 -21.31
N LEU A 104 15.67 18.86 -20.87
CA LEU A 104 16.14 17.56 -21.34
C LEU A 104 15.01 16.86 -22.11
N PRO A 105 15.30 16.21 -23.23
CA PRO A 105 14.34 15.33 -23.89
C PRO A 105 13.87 14.22 -22.95
N ASP A 106 12.62 13.80 -23.06
CA ASP A 106 12.03 12.71 -22.25
C ASP A 106 12.90 11.45 -22.27
N GLU A 107 13.40 11.04 -23.45
CA GLU A 107 14.31 9.88 -23.56
C GLU A 107 15.60 10.05 -22.75
N CYS A 108 16.10 11.27 -22.63
CA CYS A 108 17.34 11.57 -21.94
C CYS A 108 17.13 11.74 -20.45
N ASP A 109 15.95 12.19 -20.06
CA ASP A 109 15.51 12.19 -18.67
C ASP A 109 15.52 10.76 -18.10
N LEU A 110 14.94 9.83 -18.86
CA LEU A 110 14.83 8.41 -18.50
C LEU A 110 16.17 7.65 -18.52
N TYR A 111 16.97 7.80 -19.58
CA TYR A 111 18.09 6.87 -19.83
C TYR A 111 19.49 7.48 -19.65
N ALA A 112 19.65 8.79 -19.85
CA ALA A 112 20.97 9.44 -19.86
C ALA A 112 21.29 10.16 -18.54
N ALA A 113 20.30 10.86 -17.98
CA ALA A 113 20.42 11.62 -16.74
C ALA A 113 19.87 10.87 -15.52
N GLY A 114 18.84 10.02 -15.70
CA GLY A 114 18.20 9.23 -14.65
C GLY A 114 17.53 10.12 -13.60
N VAL A 115 16.89 11.20 -14.05
CA VAL A 115 16.20 12.16 -13.17
C VAL A 115 14.72 11.82 -13.04
N SER A 116 14.14 11.17 -14.06
CA SER A 116 12.78 10.63 -14.05
C SER A 116 12.75 9.09 -14.12
N ASP A 117 11.66 8.53 -13.61
CA ASP A 117 11.34 7.11 -13.68
C ASP A 117 10.35 6.84 -14.84
N ASP A 118 10.40 5.64 -15.44
CA ASP A 118 9.43 5.11 -16.41
C ASP A 118 9.09 3.68 -15.96
N CYS A 119 8.24 3.60 -14.95
CA CYS A 119 7.98 2.35 -14.27
C CYS A 119 7.11 1.40 -15.12
N ASN A 120 6.30 1.95 -16.03
CA ASN A 120 5.43 1.19 -16.92
C ASN A 120 6.10 0.81 -18.26
N GLY A 121 7.27 1.38 -18.57
CA GLY A 121 8.10 1.09 -19.72
C GLY A 121 7.54 1.61 -21.05
N ASN A 122 6.73 2.67 -21.03
CA ASN A 122 6.08 3.22 -22.21
C ASN A 122 6.93 4.29 -22.94
N GLY A 123 8.06 4.70 -22.35
CA GLY A 123 8.96 5.73 -22.87
C GLY A 123 8.56 7.18 -22.55
N VAL A 124 7.61 7.39 -21.64
CA VAL A 124 7.18 8.69 -21.10
C VAL A 124 7.53 8.71 -19.60
N PRO A 125 8.14 9.80 -19.09
CA PRO A 125 8.35 9.96 -17.66
C PRO A 125 7.07 9.84 -16.82
N ASP A 126 7.16 9.17 -15.67
CA ASP A 126 6.02 8.91 -14.78
C ASP A 126 5.28 10.21 -14.40
N GLU A 127 6.01 11.31 -14.13
CA GLU A 127 5.39 12.61 -13.81
C GLU A 127 4.59 13.20 -14.97
N CYS A 128 4.91 12.82 -16.21
CA CYS A 128 4.24 13.27 -17.41
C CYS A 128 3.04 12.40 -17.74
N ASP A 129 3.13 11.10 -17.48
CA ASP A 129 1.97 10.21 -17.48
C ASP A 129 0.91 10.73 -16.50
N ILE A 130 1.29 11.01 -15.25
CA ILE A 130 0.40 11.56 -14.21
C ILE A 130 -0.16 12.93 -14.60
N ALA A 131 0.67 13.81 -15.18
CA ALA A 131 0.20 15.12 -15.65
C ALA A 131 -0.82 15.01 -16.80
N SER A 132 -0.71 13.97 -17.63
CA SER A 132 -1.62 13.70 -18.74
C SER A 132 -2.92 13.01 -18.29
N ASP A 133 -2.82 12.14 -17.30
CA ASP A 133 -3.93 11.39 -16.70
C ASP A 133 -3.72 11.23 -15.20
N ALA A 134 -4.33 12.14 -14.43
CA ALA A 134 -4.28 12.11 -12.97
C ALA A 134 -4.98 10.89 -12.35
N THR A 135 -5.70 10.07 -13.14
CA THR A 135 -6.28 8.81 -12.63
C THR A 135 -5.24 7.70 -12.47
N LEU A 136 -4.01 7.91 -12.96
CA LEU A 136 -2.89 7.00 -12.79
C LEU A 136 -2.20 7.13 -11.42
N ASP A 137 -2.51 8.17 -10.64
CA ASP A 137 -1.98 8.45 -9.30
C ASP A 137 -3.13 8.95 -8.42
N CYS A 138 -3.98 8.00 -8.03
CA CYS A 138 -5.25 8.29 -7.38
C CYS A 138 -5.11 8.80 -5.94
N ASP A 139 -4.04 8.43 -5.24
CA ASP A 139 -3.73 8.88 -3.88
C ASP A 139 -2.74 10.07 -3.82
N VAL A 140 -2.23 10.49 -4.98
CA VAL A 140 -1.43 11.71 -5.19
C VAL A 140 -0.08 11.64 -4.47
N ASP A 141 0.54 10.46 -4.48
CA ASP A 141 1.85 10.21 -3.89
C ASP A 141 3.01 10.32 -4.90
N ALA A 142 2.68 10.62 -6.16
CA ALA A 142 3.58 10.72 -7.32
C ALA A 142 4.18 9.39 -7.79
N LEU A 143 3.64 8.25 -7.36
CA LEU A 143 3.93 6.93 -7.90
C LEU A 143 2.70 6.43 -8.66
N ILE A 144 2.88 6.04 -9.93
CA ILE A 144 1.75 5.50 -10.71
C ILE A 144 1.21 4.24 -10.02
N ASP A 145 -0.11 4.14 -9.90
CA ASP A 145 -0.86 3.03 -9.30
C ASP A 145 -0.36 1.65 -9.76
N SER A 146 -0.24 1.46 -11.08
CA SER A 146 0.23 0.19 -11.64
C SER A 146 1.65 -0.17 -11.20
N CYS A 147 2.47 0.83 -10.89
CA CYS A 147 3.85 0.67 -10.43
C CYS A 147 3.90 0.44 -8.93
N ALA A 148 3.05 1.13 -8.16
CA ALA A 148 2.80 0.85 -6.75
C ALA A 148 2.36 -0.62 -6.55
N LEU A 149 1.47 -1.12 -7.42
CA LEU A 149 1.05 -2.52 -7.43
C LEU A 149 2.17 -3.47 -7.82
N SER A 150 2.94 -3.16 -8.87
CA SER A 150 4.05 -4.01 -9.32
C SER A 150 5.16 -4.18 -8.27
N THR A 151 5.36 -3.16 -7.44
CA THR A 151 6.35 -3.16 -6.36
C THR A 151 5.78 -3.70 -5.04
N GLY A 152 4.46 -3.90 -4.96
CA GLY A 152 3.76 -4.43 -3.80
C GLY A 152 3.72 -3.45 -2.62
N VAL A 153 3.78 -2.15 -2.89
CA VAL A 153 3.68 -1.12 -1.85
C VAL A 153 2.22 -0.78 -1.50
N VAL A 154 1.28 -1.11 -2.39
CA VAL A 154 -0.16 -1.01 -2.17
C VAL A 154 -0.86 -2.33 -2.51
N PRO A 155 -1.99 -2.67 -1.85
CA PRO A 155 -2.76 -3.87 -2.15
C PRO A 155 -3.79 -3.65 -3.29
N ASP A 156 -4.09 -4.73 -4.03
CA ASP A 156 -5.17 -4.85 -5.03
C ASP A 156 -5.77 -6.25 -4.89
N CYS A 157 -6.75 -6.38 -4.00
CA CYS A 157 -7.26 -7.68 -3.62
C CYS A 157 -8.18 -8.29 -4.69
N ASN A 158 -8.90 -7.45 -5.45
CA ASN A 158 -9.81 -7.89 -6.49
C ASN A 158 -9.09 -8.09 -7.85
N SER A 159 -7.79 -7.74 -7.91
CA SER A 159 -6.90 -7.87 -9.07
C SER A 159 -7.40 -7.11 -10.30
N ASN A 160 -8.06 -5.97 -10.10
CA ASN A 160 -8.59 -5.13 -11.18
C ASN A 160 -7.54 -4.15 -11.74
N GLY A 161 -6.37 -4.04 -11.10
CA GLY A 161 -5.28 -3.14 -11.49
C GLY A 161 -5.38 -1.73 -10.92
N VAL A 162 -6.28 -1.49 -9.95
CA VAL A 162 -6.46 -0.26 -9.20
C VAL A 162 -6.17 -0.56 -7.72
N PRO A 163 -5.41 0.28 -7.00
CA PRO A 163 -5.18 0.08 -5.58
C PRO A 163 -6.49 0.05 -4.78
N ASP A 164 -6.55 -0.79 -3.75
CA ASP A 164 -7.69 -0.97 -2.85
C ASP A 164 -8.21 0.38 -2.29
N SER A 165 -7.30 1.29 -1.90
CA SER A 165 -7.63 2.64 -1.42
C SER A 165 -8.38 3.49 -2.45
N CYS A 166 -8.07 3.27 -3.73
CA CYS A 166 -8.63 4.03 -4.84
C CYS A 166 -9.95 3.44 -5.34
N ASP A 167 -10.08 2.13 -5.27
CA ASP A 167 -11.36 1.46 -5.42
C ASP A 167 -12.39 1.94 -4.38
N ILE A 168 -11.98 2.10 -3.11
CA ILE A 168 -12.85 2.66 -2.06
C ILE A 168 -13.19 4.12 -2.35
N SER A 169 -12.17 4.97 -2.62
CA SER A 169 -12.39 6.41 -2.81
C SER A 169 -13.28 6.73 -4.02
N SER A 170 -13.25 5.88 -5.04
CA SER A 170 -14.08 6.00 -6.25
C SER A 170 -15.49 5.43 -6.08
N GLY A 171 -15.75 4.68 -5.00
CA GLY A 171 -16.99 3.93 -4.78
C GLY A 171 -17.12 2.71 -5.69
N TYR A 172 -16.02 2.21 -6.26
CA TYR A 172 -15.98 0.93 -6.97
C TYR A 172 -16.06 -0.24 -5.99
N SER A 173 -15.46 -0.07 -4.81
CA SER A 173 -15.54 -0.99 -3.69
C SER A 173 -16.18 -0.35 -2.47
N GLU A 174 -16.93 -1.15 -1.72
CA GLU A 174 -17.48 -0.77 -0.41
C GLU A 174 -16.41 -1.00 0.67
N ASP A 175 -16.45 -0.20 1.74
CA ASP A 175 -15.64 -0.27 2.96
C ASP A 175 -16.56 0.15 4.11
N CYS A 176 -17.41 -0.78 4.56
CA CYS A 176 -18.53 -0.44 5.43
C CYS A 176 -18.10 -0.26 6.89
N ASP A 177 -17.00 -0.89 7.29
CA ASP A 177 -16.41 -0.86 8.62
C ASP A 177 -15.34 0.24 8.78
N GLY A 178 -14.90 0.84 7.66
CA GLY A 178 -14.04 2.02 7.60
C GLY A 178 -12.57 1.69 7.87
N ASP A 179 -12.12 0.49 7.53
CA ASP A 179 -10.75 0.03 7.76
C ASP A 179 -9.76 0.37 6.64
N ALA A 180 -10.24 1.03 5.58
CA ALA A 180 -9.50 1.35 4.37
C ALA A 180 -9.09 0.13 3.54
N ARG A 181 -9.79 -0.99 3.70
CA ARG A 181 -9.65 -2.19 2.91
C ARG A 181 -11.01 -2.59 2.33
N PRO A 182 -11.11 -2.84 1.00
CA PRO A 182 -12.39 -3.18 0.41
C PRO A 182 -13.06 -4.36 1.11
N ASP A 183 -14.37 -4.29 1.27
CA ASP A 183 -15.19 -5.36 1.84
C ASP A 183 -14.92 -6.68 1.10
N SER A 184 -14.71 -6.62 -0.23
CA SER A 184 -14.33 -7.78 -1.07
C SER A 184 -13.03 -8.48 -0.65
N CYS A 185 -12.13 -7.75 0.01
CA CYS A 185 -10.91 -8.28 0.60
C CYS A 185 -11.13 -8.79 2.04
N ASN A 186 -12.18 -8.30 2.71
CA ASN A 186 -12.61 -8.69 4.04
C ASN A 186 -13.40 -10.02 4.02
N ILE A 187 -13.82 -10.46 2.83
CA ILE A 187 -14.40 -11.77 2.58
C ILE A 187 -13.31 -12.82 2.44
N ALA A 188 -12.88 -13.39 3.56
CA ALA A 188 -12.82 -14.84 3.74
C ALA A 188 -11.95 -15.19 4.95
N GLY A 189 -12.52 -15.98 5.83
CA GLY A 189 -12.30 -17.44 5.96
C GLY A 189 -11.10 -18.15 5.30
N GLU A 190 -10.23 -17.49 4.54
CA GLU A 190 -9.00 -18.05 3.99
C GLU A 190 -7.92 -18.12 5.07
N TRP A 191 -7.24 -19.27 5.07
CA TRP A 191 -6.13 -19.52 5.96
C TRP A 191 -4.84 -18.99 5.34
N VAL A 192 -4.33 -17.88 5.87
CA VAL A 192 -2.99 -17.42 5.53
C VAL A 192 -1.98 -18.29 6.28
N SER A 193 -1.07 -18.93 5.54
CA SER A 193 -0.14 -19.92 6.10
C SER A 193 1.28 -19.39 6.17
N SER A 194 1.94 -19.59 7.31
CA SER A 194 3.39 -19.39 7.39
C SER A 194 4.14 -20.44 6.56
N PRO A 195 5.38 -20.16 6.14
CA PRO A 195 6.32 -21.21 5.78
C PRO A 195 6.46 -22.22 6.93
N GLN A 196 6.66 -23.50 6.62
CA GLN A 196 6.92 -24.51 7.65
C GLN A 196 8.33 -24.35 8.21
N GLN A 197 8.45 -24.08 9.50
CA GLN A 197 9.72 -24.00 10.21
C GLN A 197 10.21 -25.40 10.60
N ALA A 198 11.41 -25.77 10.12
CA ALA A 198 12.09 -27.00 10.51
C ALA A 198 13.63 -26.75 10.58
N PRO A 199 14.33 -27.24 11.63
CA PRO A 199 13.78 -27.89 12.81
C PRO A 199 13.03 -26.89 13.70
N PHE A 200 12.02 -27.38 14.42
CA PHE A 200 11.31 -26.62 15.45
C PHE A 200 11.77 -27.05 16.84
N VAL A 201 12.60 -26.23 17.49
CA VAL A 201 13.29 -26.55 18.76
C VAL A 201 13.42 -25.31 19.65
N TRP A 202 13.74 -25.49 20.93
CA TRP A 202 13.97 -24.36 21.84
C TRP A 202 15.07 -23.42 21.31
N GLY A 203 14.80 -22.11 21.36
CA GLY A 203 15.69 -21.08 20.82
C GLY A 203 15.53 -20.82 19.32
N GLN A 204 14.75 -21.63 18.60
CA GLN A 204 14.39 -21.41 17.19
C GLN A 204 12.86 -21.43 17.03
N PRO A 205 12.17 -20.39 17.53
CA PRO A 205 10.73 -20.30 17.40
C PRO A 205 10.35 -20.08 15.93
N LEU A 206 9.13 -20.50 15.57
CA LEU A 206 8.47 -19.99 14.37
C LEU A 206 8.07 -18.54 14.67
N VAL A 207 8.43 -17.62 13.79
CA VAL A 207 8.01 -16.22 13.82
C VAL A 207 7.29 -15.95 12.52
N TYR A 208 6.07 -15.44 12.61
CA TYR A 208 5.26 -15.07 11.46
C TYR A 208 4.65 -13.70 11.72
N THR A 209 4.91 -12.76 10.82
CA THR A 209 4.32 -11.42 10.87
C THR A 209 3.09 -11.43 9.99
N VAL A 210 1.95 -11.11 10.58
CA VAL A 210 0.75 -10.74 9.84
C VAL A 210 0.92 -9.25 9.51
N THR A 211 1.11 -8.94 8.22
CA THR A 211 1.42 -7.57 7.73
C THR A 211 0.19 -6.75 7.39
N ASP A 212 -0.96 -7.42 7.32
CA ASP A 212 -2.29 -6.82 7.29
C ASP A 212 -2.95 -7.31 8.57
N ALA A 213 -2.51 -6.82 9.72
CA ALA A 213 -3.22 -7.06 10.96
C ALA A 213 -4.10 -5.84 11.19
N ASP A 214 -5.25 -5.82 10.53
CA ASP A 214 -6.21 -4.74 10.67
C ASP A 214 -6.84 -4.80 12.06
N GLN A 215 -7.25 -3.64 12.58
CA GLN A 215 -7.99 -3.56 13.84
C GLN A 215 -9.45 -3.95 13.57
N PHE A 216 -9.80 -5.24 13.74
CA PHE A 216 -11.15 -5.74 13.50
C PHE A 216 -11.85 -6.38 14.68
N GLU A 217 -13.17 -6.24 14.67
CA GLU A 217 -14.16 -7.18 15.19
C GLU A 217 -14.54 -8.09 14.00
N PRO A 218 -14.44 -9.42 14.04
CA PRO A 218 -14.52 -10.32 15.19
C PRO A 218 -13.22 -11.14 15.46
N ALA A 219 -13.33 -12.23 16.23
CA ALA A 219 -12.20 -13.00 16.75
C ALA A 219 -11.29 -13.63 15.67
N VAL A 220 -9.98 -13.61 15.88
CA VAL A 220 -8.99 -14.25 14.98
C VAL A 220 -8.77 -15.70 15.37
N THR A 221 -8.92 -16.62 14.41
CA THR A 221 -8.61 -18.04 14.62
C THR A 221 -7.17 -18.35 14.23
N LEU A 222 -6.42 -18.91 15.17
CA LEU A 222 -5.05 -19.38 14.99
C LEU A 222 -5.01 -20.90 14.94
N GLU A 223 -4.42 -21.49 13.91
CA GLU A 223 -4.12 -22.93 13.85
C GLU A 223 -2.61 -23.18 13.86
N VAL A 224 -2.15 -24.03 14.78
CA VAL A 224 -0.76 -24.42 14.90
C VAL A 224 -0.64 -25.91 14.63
N SER A 225 -0.02 -26.27 13.50
CA SER A 225 0.33 -27.65 13.14
C SER A 225 1.80 -27.90 13.43
N TYR A 226 2.11 -28.92 14.24
CA TYR A 226 3.49 -29.13 14.70
C TYR A 226 3.81 -30.60 14.96
N TYR A 227 5.11 -30.93 14.86
CA TYR A 227 5.71 -32.12 15.46
C TYR A 227 6.78 -31.68 16.46
N ALA A 228 6.46 -31.76 17.75
CA ALA A 228 7.29 -31.22 18.81
C ALA A 228 7.12 -31.99 20.13
N ALA A 229 7.96 -31.65 21.10
CA ALA A 229 7.98 -32.24 22.42
C ALA A 229 7.34 -31.30 23.46
N SER A 230 6.50 -31.83 24.34
CA SER A 230 5.97 -31.12 25.53
C SER A 230 5.98 -32.03 26.75
N TYR A 231 6.09 -31.49 27.96
CA TYR A 231 6.12 -32.28 29.20
C TYR A 231 5.49 -31.54 30.39
N ALA A 232 4.25 -31.91 30.75
CA ALA A 232 3.50 -31.21 31.80
C ALA A 232 4.10 -31.37 33.21
N ALA A 233 4.44 -32.60 33.63
CA ALA A 233 4.98 -32.80 34.98
C ALA A 233 6.37 -32.15 35.18
N GLY A 234 7.10 -31.92 34.08
CA GLY A 234 8.36 -31.19 34.09
C GLY A 234 8.23 -29.67 33.90
N GLY A 235 7.01 -29.15 33.63
CA GLY A 235 6.79 -27.73 33.42
C GLY A 235 7.34 -27.20 32.10
N TYR A 236 7.37 -28.01 31.03
CA TYR A 236 7.88 -27.64 29.71
C TYR A 236 6.74 -27.54 28.68
N PRO A 237 6.00 -26.40 28.63
CA PRO A 237 4.92 -26.20 27.67
C PRO A 237 5.46 -25.73 26.31
N MET A 238 4.63 -25.87 25.29
CA MET A 238 4.72 -25.02 24.10
C MET A 238 4.01 -23.70 24.37
N ARG A 239 4.47 -22.62 23.74
CA ARG A 239 3.96 -21.27 23.99
C ARG A 239 3.65 -20.55 22.69
N VAL A 240 2.60 -19.74 22.70
CA VAL A 240 2.21 -18.84 21.62
C VAL A 240 2.24 -17.42 22.17
N PHE A 241 2.88 -16.53 21.44
CA PHE A 241 2.99 -15.11 21.78
C PHE A 241 2.41 -14.26 20.65
N LEU A 242 1.83 -13.12 21.04
CA LEU A 242 1.39 -12.02 20.17
C LEU A 242 2.19 -10.77 20.59
N ASP A 243 2.99 -10.21 19.70
CA ASP A 243 3.90 -9.07 19.96
C ASP A 243 4.64 -9.18 21.29
N GLU A 244 5.39 -10.26 21.42
CA GLU A 244 6.21 -10.62 22.60
C GLU A 244 5.43 -10.99 23.88
N ILE A 245 4.12 -10.73 23.95
CA ILE A 245 3.28 -11.09 25.10
C ILE A 245 2.78 -12.53 24.94
N GLU A 246 2.97 -13.35 25.98
CA GLU A 246 2.47 -14.74 25.97
C GLU A 246 0.94 -14.71 25.97
N TYR A 247 0.34 -15.21 24.90
CA TYR A 247 -1.12 -15.33 24.77
C TYR A 247 -1.61 -16.63 25.40
N THR A 248 -0.95 -17.75 25.08
CA THR A 248 -1.31 -19.05 25.66
C THR A 248 -0.14 -20.02 25.69
N SER A 249 -0.26 -21.04 26.55
CA SER A 249 0.67 -22.16 26.60
C SER A 249 -0.06 -23.48 26.84
N PHE A 250 0.48 -24.56 26.28
CA PHE A 250 -0.19 -25.85 26.28
C PHE A 250 0.77 -27.05 26.37
N TYR A 251 0.19 -28.20 26.72
CA TYR A 251 0.84 -29.50 26.77
C TYR A 251 0.00 -30.53 26.01
N ASP A 252 0.66 -31.50 25.36
CA ASP A 252 -0.03 -32.66 24.77
C ASP A 252 -0.02 -33.88 25.70
N TYR A 253 1.05 -34.05 26.49
CA TYR A 253 1.20 -35.20 27.38
C TYR A 253 1.68 -34.82 28.78
N TYR A 254 1.12 -35.52 29.78
CA TYR A 254 1.51 -35.32 31.18
C TYR A 254 2.94 -35.81 31.47
N TRP A 255 3.33 -36.96 30.92
CA TRP A 255 4.61 -37.64 31.18
C TRP A 255 5.74 -37.28 30.20
N GLY A 256 5.46 -36.41 29.22
CA GLY A 256 6.43 -36.03 28.21
C GLY A 256 6.38 -36.93 26.98
N GLY A 257 6.59 -36.36 25.81
CA GLY A 257 6.62 -37.10 24.55
C GLY A 257 6.65 -36.19 23.33
N CYS A 258 6.92 -36.80 22.17
CA CYS A 258 6.84 -36.15 20.87
C CYS A 258 5.49 -36.42 20.24
N THR A 259 4.85 -35.38 19.71
CA THR A 259 3.51 -35.50 19.16
C THR A 259 3.40 -34.67 17.90
N SER A 260 2.76 -35.27 16.89
CA SER A 260 2.30 -34.54 15.71
C SER A 260 0.85 -34.18 15.97
N ASN A 261 0.52 -32.90 16.03
CA ASN A 261 -0.83 -32.45 16.34
C ASN A 261 -1.13 -31.12 15.65
N THR A 262 -2.42 -30.78 15.62
CA THR A 262 -2.93 -29.48 15.18
C THR A 262 -3.80 -28.92 16.30
N ARG A 263 -3.55 -27.67 16.69
CA ARG A 263 -4.34 -26.97 17.72
C ARG A 263 -4.89 -25.67 17.17
N GLN A 264 -6.14 -25.40 17.48
CA GLN A 264 -6.80 -24.14 17.17
C GLN A 264 -6.99 -23.29 18.43
N PHE A 265 -6.83 -21.98 18.30
CA PHE A 265 -7.05 -20.99 19.33
C PHE A 265 -7.92 -19.87 18.75
N SER A 266 -8.93 -19.42 19.50
CA SER A 266 -9.71 -18.23 19.15
C SER A 266 -9.18 -17.05 19.96
N ILE A 267 -8.67 -16.02 19.28
CA ILE A 267 -8.15 -14.79 19.87
C ILE A 267 -9.25 -13.75 19.80
N ASP A 268 -9.78 -13.33 20.95
CA ASP A 268 -10.82 -12.30 21.00
C ASP A 268 -10.35 -11.00 20.32
N ALA A 269 -11.25 -10.32 19.61
CA ALA A 269 -10.99 -9.08 18.88
C ALA A 269 -10.26 -8.03 19.74
N SER A 270 -10.71 -7.81 20.98
CA SER A 270 -10.05 -6.89 21.91
C SER A 270 -8.58 -7.23 22.21
N THR A 271 -8.20 -8.51 22.19
CA THR A 271 -6.80 -8.94 22.39
C THR A 271 -5.99 -8.73 21.13
N TRP A 272 -6.58 -9.00 19.96
CA TRP A 272 -5.94 -8.79 18.66
C TRP A 272 -5.73 -7.30 18.35
N ASN A 273 -6.77 -6.48 18.53
CA ASN A 273 -6.77 -5.05 18.21
C ASN A 273 -5.78 -4.24 19.06
N GLN A 274 -5.51 -4.69 20.30
CA GLN A 274 -4.45 -4.11 21.13
C GLN A 274 -3.02 -4.37 20.60
N ARG A 275 -2.87 -5.29 19.64
CA ARG A 275 -1.59 -5.74 19.08
C ARG A 275 -1.42 -5.17 17.67
N ALA A 276 -2.48 -5.25 16.87
CA ALA A 276 -2.66 -4.69 15.52
C ALA A 276 -2.59 -3.15 15.40
N VAL A 277 -2.06 -2.42 16.39
CA VAL A 277 -2.11 -0.95 16.40
C VAL A 277 -1.26 -0.32 15.29
N ASP A 278 -0.17 -0.98 14.92
CA ASP A 278 0.72 -0.55 13.83
C ASP A 278 0.41 -1.24 12.50
N GLY A 279 -0.77 -1.87 12.38
CA GLY A 279 -1.15 -2.66 11.21
C GLY A 279 -0.45 -4.02 11.14
N THR A 280 0.36 -4.40 12.13
CA THR A 280 1.06 -5.69 12.15
C THR A 280 0.86 -6.43 13.45
N VAL A 281 0.87 -7.77 13.39
CA VAL A 281 0.94 -8.63 14.58
C VAL A 281 1.97 -9.72 14.35
N VAL A 282 2.97 -9.78 15.23
CA VAL A 282 4.00 -10.80 15.22
C VAL A 282 3.56 -11.98 16.08
N ILE A 283 3.21 -13.07 15.41
CA ILE A 283 2.88 -14.33 16.05
C ILE A 283 4.16 -15.16 16.20
N ARG A 284 4.48 -15.52 17.44
CA ARG A 284 5.64 -16.36 17.74
C ARG A 284 5.19 -17.65 18.42
N VAL A 285 5.45 -18.79 17.78
CA VAL A 285 5.24 -20.11 18.36
C VAL A 285 6.58 -20.65 18.83
N GLN A 286 6.69 -20.99 20.11
CA GLN A 286 7.91 -21.51 20.71
C GLN A 286 7.74 -22.95 21.19
N ALA A 287 8.65 -23.81 20.72
CA ALA A 287 8.80 -25.18 21.21
C ALA A 287 9.13 -25.18 22.70
N SER A 288 8.89 -26.30 23.39
CA SER A 288 9.27 -26.43 24.79
C SER A 288 10.80 -26.50 24.95
N GLN A 289 11.30 -26.16 26.15
CA GLN A 289 12.73 -26.29 26.51
C GLN A 289 13.20 -27.75 26.51
N TRP A 290 12.28 -28.71 26.56
CA TRP A 290 12.58 -30.13 26.53
C TRP A 290 12.65 -30.61 25.07
N ASN A 291 13.87 -30.77 24.55
CA ASN A 291 14.07 -31.28 23.18
C ASN A 291 14.24 -32.81 23.17
N GLY A 292 13.12 -33.51 23.37
CA GLY A 292 13.09 -34.98 23.36
C GLY A 292 12.87 -35.61 21.98
N CYS A 293 12.57 -34.80 20.96
CA CYS A 293 12.32 -35.28 19.62
C CYS A 293 13.60 -35.35 18.82
N GLY A 294 13.78 -36.44 18.07
CA GLY A 294 14.88 -36.58 17.12
C GLY A 294 14.76 -35.59 15.95
N SER A 295 15.43 -35.90 14.84
CA SER A 295 15.30 -35.11 13.61
C SER A 295 13.86 -35.08 13.08
N GLY A 296 13.46 -33.97 12.45
CA GLY A 296 12.19 -33.84 11.74
C GLY A 296 11.11 -33.06 12.47
N THR A 297 11.43 -32.39 13.60
CA THR A 297 10.50 -31.45 14.23
C THR A 297 10.13 -30.32 13.28
N TYR A 298 8.86 -29.93 13.29
CA TYR A 298 8.36 -28.84 12.47
C TYR A 298 7.26 -28.07 13.18
N CYS A 299 7.02 -26.84 12.73
CA CYS A 299 5.86 -26.04 13.08
C CYS A 299 5.42 -25.25 11.85
N GLN A 300 4.12 -25.23 11.60
CA GLN A 300 3.47 -24.38 10.62
C GLN A 300 2.29 -23.70 11.28
N LEU A 301 2.16 -22.40 11.04
CA LEU A 301 1.06 -21.58 11.51
C LEU A 301 0.09 -21.33 10.37
N ARG A 302 -1.19 -21.28 10.68
CA ARG A 302 -2.21 -20.68 9.82
C ARG A 302 -3.04 -19.70 10.64
N VAL A 303 -3.39 -18.58 10.04
CA VAL A 303 -4.23 -17.54 10.63
C VAL A 303 -5.44 -17.38 9.73
N ARG A 304 -6.61 -17.29 10.34
CA ARG A 304 -7.88 -16.99 9.66
C ARG A 304 -8.58 -15.91 10.46
N ARG A 305 -8.95 -14.81 9.82
CA ARG A 305 -9.91 -13.87 10.40
C ARG A 305 -11.27 -14.54 10.38
N ALA A 306 -12.03 -14.50 11.46
CA ALA A 306 -13.47 -14.68 11.29
C ALA A 306 -13.92 -13.45 10.52
N SER A 307 -14.33 -13.61 9.26
CA SER A 307 -15.22 -12.65 8.64
C SER A 307 -16.61 -13.23 8.87
N GLU A 308 -17.44 -12.50 9.59
CA GLU A 308 -18.88 -12.70 9.64
C GLU A 308 -19.39 -12.36 8.22
N ASP A 309 -19.34 -13.36 7.33
CA ASP A 309 -20.14 -13.45 6.09
C ASP A 309 -20.82 -14.82 6.18
N CYS A 310 -21.70 -14.91 7.17
CA CYS A 310 -22.32 -16.17 7.54
C CYS A 310 -23.39 -16.59 6.51
N ASN A 311 -23.97 -15.62 5.79
CA ASN A 311 -24.92 -15.87 4.70
C ASN A 311 -24.22 -16.22 3.36
N SER A 312 -22.89 -16.10 3.30
CA SER A 312 -22.03 -16.41 2.14
C SER A 312 -22.42 -15.64 0.87
N ASN A 313 -22.92 -14.42 1.02
CA ASN A 313 -23.33 -13.58 -0.09
C ASN A 313 -22.18 -12.72 -0.65
N ALA A 314 -20.97 -12.84 -0.07
CA ALA A 314 -19.80 -12.05 -0.40
C ALA A 314 -19.92 -10.57 0.00
N ILE A 315 -20.62 -10.30 1.09
CA ILE A 315 -20.73 -9.01 1.78
C ILE A 315 -20.55 -9.34 3.28
N PRO A 316 -19.70 -8.61 4.03
CA PRO A 316 -19.63 -8.80 5.47
C PRO A 316 -20.99 -8.50 6.14
N ASP A 317 -21.34 -9.27 7.17
CA ASP A 317 -22.63 -9.21 7.89
C ASP A 317 -22.90 -7.80 8.46
N LEU A 318 -21.87 -7.11 8.97
CA LEU A 318 -21.96 -5.69 9.35
C LEU A 318 -22.42 -4.78 8.20
N CYS A 319 -21.97 -5.07 6.98
CA CYS A 319 -22.38 -4.33 5.79
C CYS A 319 -23.82 -4.67 5.37
N ASP A 320 -24.23 -5.93 5.49
CA ASP A 320 -25.61 -6.37 5.27
C ASP A 320 -26.59 -5.69 6.25
N ILE A 321 -26.19 -5.52 7.51
CA ILE A 321 -26.95 -4.77 8.52
C ILE A 321 -27.02 -3.28 8.15
N SER A 322 -25.88 -2.67 7.78
CA SER A 322 -25.81 -1.23 7.48
C SER A 322 -26.59 -0.83 6.22
N SER A 323 -26.65 -1.71 5.23
CA SER A 323 -27.40 -1.52 3.99
C SER A 323 -28.90 -1.77 4.16
N GLY A 324 -29.31 -2.35 5.29
CA GLY A 324 -30.69 -2.73 5.61
C GLY A 324 -31.20 -3.90 4.77
N PHE A 325 -30.29 -4.70 4.19
CA PHE A 325 -30.62 -5.90 3.43
C PHE A 325 -30.87 -7.11 4.34
N ASP A 326 -30.19 -7.18 5.48
CA ASP A 326 -30.46 -8.15 6.55
C ASP A 326 -30.64 -7.47 7.91
N HIS A 327 -31.07 -8.25 8.89
CA HIS A 327 -31.39 -7.78 10.24
C HIS A 327 -30.44 -8.42 11.25
N ASP A 328 -30.05 -7.64 12.25
CA ASP A 328 -29.43 -8.09 13.50
C ASP A 328 -30.27 -7.52 14.64
N CYS A 329 -31.25 -8.30 15.07
CA CYS A 329 -32.22 -7.86 16.05
C CYS A 329 -31.64 -7.78 17.47
N ASN A 330 -30.60 -8.56 17.77
CA ASN A 330 -30.00 -8.64 19.10
C ASN A 330 -28.74 -7.76 19.25
N ASN A 331 -28.28 -7.15 18.16
CA ASN A 331 -27.12 -6.28 18.02
C ASN A 331 -25.81 -6.95 18.45
N ASN A 332 -25.64 -8.24 18.15
CA ASN A 332 -24.42 -8.98 18.45
C ASN A 332 -23.39 -8.93 17.30
N GLY A 333 -23.75 -8.40 16.13
CA GLY A 333 -22.90 -8.33 14.93
C GLY A 333 -23.13 -9.48 13.94
N ASP A 334 -23.83 -10.54 14.34
CA ASP A 334 -24.25 -11.64 13.46
C ASP A 334 -25.63 -11.34 12.86
N LEU A 335 -25.88 -11.79 11.63
CA LEU A 335 -27.22 -11.69 11.03
C LEU A 335 -28.21 -12.62 11.75
N ASP A 336 -29.47 -12.21 11.80
CA ASP A 336 -30.62 -13.00 12.25
C ASP A 336 -30.66 -14.39 11.60
N SER A 337 -30.38 -14.46 10.29
CA SER A 337 -30.31 -15.72 9.54
C SER A 337 -29.21 -16.66 10.04
N CYS A 338 -28.17 -16.11 10.65
CA CYS A 338 -27.00 -16.82 11.14
C CYS A 338 -27.12 -17.21 12.59
N ASP A 339 -27.80 -16.39 13.39
CA ASP A 339 -28.29 -16.79 14.70
C ASP A 339 -29.20 -18.04 14.58
N ILE A 340 -30.10 -18.07 13.59
CA ILE A 340 -30.95 -19.25 13.32
C ILE A 340 -30.10 -20.48 12.97
N VAL A 341 -29.07 -20.32 12.12
CA VAL A 341 -28.13 -21.41 11.81
C VAL A 341 -27.33 -21.86 13.05
N ALA A 342 -26.98 -20.92 13.93
CA ALA A 342 -26.28 -21.17 15.19
C ALA A 342 -27.19 -21.79 16.28
N GLY A 343 -28.51 -21.82 16.04
CA GLY A 343 -29.49 -22.52 16.85
C GLY A 343 -30.52 -21.64 17.55
N ALA A 344 -30.68 -20.38 17.14
CA ALA A 344 -31.84 -19.59 17.52
C ALA A 344 -33.13 -20.25 17.01
N GLU A 345 -34.20 -20.11 17.79
CA GLU A 345 -35.52 -20.65 17.42
C GLU A 345 -36.14 -19.75 16.33
N ASP A 346 -36.78 -20.37 15.34
CA ASP A 346 -37.49 -19.75 14.21
C ASP A 346 -38.63 -20.73 13.84
N ASP A 347 -39.63 -20.78 14.71
CA ASP A 347 -40.71 -21.77 14.63
C ASP A 347 -41.64 -21.49 13.44
N ASN A 348 -41.83 -20.20 13.10
CA ASN A 348 -42.70 -19.76 12.00
C ASN A 348 -41.99 -19.75 10.63
N LYS A 349 -40.65 -19.82 10.60
CA LYS A 349 -39.79 -19.88 9.41
C LYS A 349 -39.88 -18.64 8.53
N ASN A 350 -40.08 -17.47 9.14
CA ASN A 350 -40.05 -16.19 8.43
C ASN A 350 -38.62 -15.63 8.30
N GLY A 351 -37.63 -16.23 8.96
CA GLY A 351 -36.23 -15.79 8.91
C GLY A 351 -35.88 -14.74 9.97
N TYR A 352 -36.79 -14.43 10.89
CA TYR A 352 -36.53 -13.66 12.11
C TYR A 352 -36.48 -14.61 13.31
N PRO A 353 -35.46 -14.53 14.18
CA PRO A 353 -35.41 -15.32 15.40
C PRO A 353 -36.63 -15.07 16.30
N ASP A 354 -37.26 -16.15 16.80
CA ASP A 354 -38.40 -16.08 17.71
C ASP A 354 -38.13 -15.15 18.92
N PRO A 355 -36.94 -15.14 19.57
CA PRO A 355 -36.66 -14.20 20.67
C PRO A 355 -36.85 -12.72 20.29
N CYS A 356 -36.59 -12.36 19.04
CA CYS A 356 -36.69 -11.00 18.55
C CYS A 356 -38.13 -10.59 18.22
N GLU A 357 -38.92 -11.53 17.70
CA GLU A 357 -40.36 -11.35 17.51
C GLU A 357 -41.09 -11.21 18.86
N LEU A 358 -40.72 -12.06 19.83
CA LEU A 358 -41.23 -12.01 21.19
C LEU A 358 -40.96 -10.66 21.83
N ASP A 359 -39.73 -10.16 21.79
CA ASP A 359 -39.32 -8.88 22.41
C ASP A 359 -40.04 -7.66 21.82
N ARG A 360 -40.43 -7.73 20.53
CA ARG A 360 -41.25 -6.69 19.87
C ARG A 360 -42.75 -6.88 20.06
N GLY A 361 -43.19 -7.97 20.68
CA GLY A 361 -44.57 -8.17 21.10
C GLY A 361 -45.41 -9.07 20.20
N ASP A 362 -44.84 -9.76 19.21
CA ASP A 362 -45.51 -10.90 18.54
C ASP A 362 -45.34 -12.15 19.41
N VAL A 363 -46.05 -12.16 20.53
CA VAL A 363 -45.92 -13.21 21.55
C VAL A 363 -46.55 -14.54 21.13
N ASN A 364 -47.21 -14.57 19.97
CA ASN A 364 -47.84 -15.76 19.43
C ASN A 364 -47.16 -16.29 18.14
N LEU A 365 -46.17 -15.55 17.64
CA LEU A 365 -45.29 -15.88 16.51
C LEU A 365 -46.06 -16.08 15.20
N ASP A 366 -47.10 -15.26 14.95
CA ASP A 366 -47.86 -15.31 13.70
C ASP A 366 -47.41 -14.29 12.63
N GLY A 367 -46.35 -13.55 12.93
CA GLY A 367 -45.75 -12.50 12.11
C GLY A 367 -46.48 -11.17 12.19
N ASN A 368 -47.41 -10.97 13.13
CA ASN A 368 -48.13 -9.70 13.31
C ASN A 368 -48.24 -9.33 14.78
N VAL A 369 -47.98 -8.08 15.13
CA VAL A 369 -48.26 -7.56 16.48
C VAL A 369 -49.68 -6.99 16.52
N ASP A 370 -50.65 -7.77 17.01
CA ASP A 370 -52.05 -7.37 17.05
C ASP A 370 -52.85 -7.78 18.31
N ALA A 371 -54.17 -7.82 18.19
CA ALA A 371 -55.07 -8.17 19.30
C ALA A 371 -54.93 -9.63 19.75
N ALA A 372 -54.43 -10.52 18.90
CA ALA A 372 -54.07 -11.88 19.26
C ALA A 372 -52.94 -11.88 20.31
N ASP A 373 -51.90 -11.08 20.10
CA ASP A 373 -50.76 -10.94 21.01
C ASP A 373 -51.16 -10.34 22.35
N LEU A 374 -51.91 -9.24 22.29
CA LEU A 374 -52.44 -8.63 23.50
C LEU A 374 -53.30 -9.61 24.29
N SER A 375 -54.03 -10.50 23.61
CA SER A 375 -54.83 -11.52 24.29
C SER A 375 -53.96 -12.54 25.04
N VAL A 376 -52.79 -12.88 24.51
CA VAL A 376 -51.81 -13.76 25.16
C VAL A 376 -51.21 -13.07 26.38
N VAL A 377 -50.72 -11.84 26.25
CA VAL A 377 -50.17 -11.04 27.38
C VAL A 377 -51.21 -10.89 28.49
N LEU A 378 -52.46 -10.55 28.15
CA LEU A 378 -53.55 -10.41 29.12
C LEU A 378 -53.95 -11.74 29.79
N SER A 379 -53.76 -12.88 29.11
CA SER A 379 -54.06 -14.20 29.67
C SER A 379 -53.11 -14.57 30.81
N TYR A 380 -51.91 -14.00 30.83
CA TYR A 380 -50.89 -14.22 31.85
C TYR A 380 -50.66 -12.98 32.74
N TRP A 381 -51.63 -12.06 32.78
CA TRP A 381 -51.52 -10.82 33.54
C TRP A 381 -51.17 -11.03 35.02
N GLY A 382 -50.11 -10.39 35.48
CA GLY A 382 -49.60 -10.50 36.84
C GLY A 382 -48.88 -11.82 37.15
N ALA A 383 -48.60 -12.65 36.15
CA ALA A 383 -47.73 -13.81 36.31
C ALA A 383 -46.29 -13.37 36.62
N VAL A 384 -45.56 -14.24 37.33
CA VAL A 384 -44.17 -14.01 37.75
C VAL A 384 -43.29 -15.09 37.15
N GLY A 385 -42.23 -14.70 36.46
CA GLY A 385 -41.27 -15.62 35.82
C GLY A 385 -41.91 -16.50 34.74
N PHE A 386 -42.92 -15.98 34.04
CA PHE A 386 -43.54 -16.64 32.90
C PHE A 386 -42.84 -16.16 31.62
N PRO A 387 -42.35 -17.07 30.76
CA PRO A 387 -41.44 -16.69 29.66
C PRO A 387 -42.11 -15.96 28.49
N ILE A 388 -43.44 -15.96 28.40
CA ILE A 388 -44.18 -15.35 27.28
C ILE A 388 -44.97 -14.15 27.79
N GLY A 389 -44.69 -12.96 27.24
CA GLY A 389 -45.40 -11.71 27.54
C GLY A 389 -44.79 -10.81 28.63
N ASP A 390 -43.61 -11.16 29.16
CA ASP A 390 -42.75 -10.30 30.00
C ASP A 390 -41.69 -9.63 29.10
N LEU A 391 -42.10 -8.61 28.36
CA LEU A 391 -41.36 -8.02 27.23
C LEU A 391 -40.19 -7.14 27.69
N ASN A 392 -40.20 -6.66 28.92
CA ASN A 392 -39.08 -5.92 29.49
C ASN A 392 -38.15 -6.78 30.36
N HIS A 393 -38.45 -8.08 30.48
CA HIS A 393 -37.71 -9.05 31.27
C HIS A 393 -37.54 -8.66 32.75
N ASP A 394 -38.50 -7.94 33.34
CA ASP A 394 -38.46 -7.53 34.76
C ASP A 394 -39.00 -8.61 35.72
N GLY A 395 -39.51 -9.71 35.15
CA GLY A 395 -40.07 -10.85 35.85
C GLY A 395 -41.56 -10.76 36.12
N PHE A 396 -42.25 -9.69 35.69
CA PHE A 396 -43.67 -9.45 35.93
C PHE A 396 -44.42 -8.98 34.68
N ILE A 397 -45.43 -9.75 34.27
CA ILE A 397 -46.33 -9.32 33.18
C ILE A 397 -47.30 -8.24 33.69
N ASN A 398 -47.11 -7.00 33.25
CA ASN A 398 -47.83 -5.83 33.74
C ASN A 398 -48.05 -4.75 32.65
N ALA A 399 -48.42 -3.54 33.06
CA ALA A 399 -48.78 -2.46 32.15
C ALA A 399 -47.60 -1.93 31.32
N VAL A 400 -46.37 -2.18 31.77
CA VAL A 400 -45.15 -1.84 31.00
C VAL A 400 -45.02 -2.76 29.80
N ASP A 401 -45.29 -4.06 29.93
CA ASP A 401 -45.25 -5.01 28.81
C ASP A 401 -46.31 -4.70 27.75
N ILE A 402 -47.53 -4.34 28.20
CA ILE A 402 -48.56 -3.85 27.26
C ILE A 402 -48.09 -2.57 26.57
N ALA A 403 -47.37 -1.68 27.26
CA ALA A 403 -46.88 -0.46 26.63
C ALA A 403 -45.86 -0.77 25.52
N ILE A 404 -44.99 -1.77 25.71
CA ILE A 404 -44.04 -2.24 24.70
C ILE A 404 -44.80 -2.85 23.51
N LEU A 405 -45.71 -3.79 23.76
CA LEU A 405 -46.53 -4.42 22.72
C LEU A 405 -47.32 -3.38 21.91
N LEU A 406 -47.88 -2.36 22.57
CA LEU A 406 -48.63 -1.29 21.91
C LEU A 406 -47.75 -0.32 21.12
N ASP A 407 -46.47 -0.18 21.47
CA ASP A 407 -45.51 0.65 20.73
C ASP A 407 -45.24 0.06 19.34
N HIS A 408 -45.21 -1.27 19.25
CA HIS A 408 -45.03 -2.05 18.03
C HIS A 408 -46.35 -2.46 17.35
N TRP A 409 -47.48 -1.88 17.76
CA TRP A 409 -48.79 -2.33 17.26
C TRP A 409 -48.94 -2.19 15.74
N GLY A 410 -49.26 -3.30 15.08
CA GLY A 410 -49.43 -3.38 13.63
C GLY A 410 -48.13 -3.58 12.86
N GLU A 411 -47.00 -3.77 13.54
CA GLU A 411 -45.77 -4.29 12.93
C GLU A 411 -45.97 -5.70 12.38
N ARG A 412 -45.15 -6.03 11.38
CA ARG A 412 -45.15 -7.31 10.66
C ARG A 412 -43.73 -7.75 10.40
N PHE A 413 -43.45 -9.02 10.65
CA PHE A 413 -42.15 -9.66 10.48
C PHE A 413 -42.16 -10.58 9.27
#